data_AF-A0A656GI92-F1
#
_entry.id   AF-A0A656GI92-F1
#
_cell.length_a   1.000
_cell.length_b   1.000
_cell.length_c   1.000
_cell.angle_alpha   90.00
_cell.angle_beta   90.00
_cell.angle_gamma   90.00
#
_symmetry.space_group_name_H-M   'P 1'
#
loop_
_entity.id
_entity.type
_entity.pdbx_description
1 polymer ?
#
loop_
_entity_poly.entity_id
_entity_poly.type
_entity_poly.pdbx_seq_one_letter_code
_entity_poly.pdbx_strand_id
1 'polypeptide(L)'
;YGKKAEDEQGGSKESSPIGVGDPVSGGRLAPGEFAQLGDGEERGQFADRFSQLCEVIEQIAQEPDITLVSLDVNPLPSVLRCSYHMIGRDKPRCYLLAAFRLKNGNRRYLLEIDTSDSRKTLSTRIMGFKEGVEAETCLEKILKGTVKGSLRWPISMAKYCEPLYSVHHPKESLLGANHDRLIDWKQRIQTHLSFG
;
A
#
# COMPACT_ATOMS: atom_id res chain seq x y z
N TYR A 1 -69.00 -26.71 1.77
CA TYR A 1 -69.54 -26.53 3.13
C TYR A 1 -68.36 -26.48 4.09
N GLY A 2 -68.03 -25.44 4.85
CA GLY A 2 -68.66 -24.13 5.08
C GLY A 2 -67.63 -23.21 5.79
N LYS A 3 -67.80 -21.90 5.61
CA LYS A 3 -67.11 -20.80 6.32
C LYS A 3 -67.81 -20.49 7.66
N LYS A 4 -67.05 -19.90 8.60
CA LYS A 4 -67.33 -18.83 9.62
C LYS A 4 -66.43 -19.12 10.84
N ALA A 5 -65.47 -18.28 11.29
CA ALA A 5 -65.42 -16.86 11.65
C ALA A 5 -66.26 -16.51 12.89
N GLU A 6 -65.58 -16.18 13.99
CA GLU A 6 -66.05 -15.29 15.07
C GLU A 6 -64.83 -14.58 15.71
N ASP A 7 -64.98 -13.26 15.81
CA ASP A 7 -64.12 -12.24 16.43
C ASP A 7 -64.33 -12.19 17.94
N GLU A 8 -63.33 -11.74 18.71
CA GLU A 8 -63.51 -10.80 19.83
C GLU A 8 -62.19 -10.07 20.15
N GLN A 9 -62.35 -8.90 20.76
CA GLN A 9 -61.65 -7.65 20.48
C GLN A 9 -60.87 -7.15 21.71
N GLY A 10 -59.82 -6.32 21.52
CA GLY A 10 -59.20 -5.61 22.65
C GLY A 10 -57.98 -4.72 22.34
N GLY A 11 -58.21 -3.44 22.03
CA GLY A 11 -57.50 -2.31 22.69
C GLY A 11 -56.26 -1.65 22.04
N SER A 12 -56.51 -0.59 21.25
CA SER A 12 -55.91 0.78 21.29
C SER A 12 -54.38 1.00 21.35
N LYS A 13 -53.80 1.65 20.32
CA LYS A 13 -53.57 3.11 20.24
C LYS A 13 -52.73 3.50 19.01
N GLU A 14 -53.24 4.50 18.30
CA GLU A 14 -52.61 5.26 17.23
C GLU A 14 -51.88 6.47 17.83
N SER A 15 -50.70 6.83 17.30
CA SER A 15 -50.22 8.23 17.26
C SER A 15 -48.93 8.35 16.46
N SER A 16 -49.01 8.98 15.28
CA SER A 16 -47.88 9.70 14.69
C SER A 16 -47.86 11.14 15.20
N PRO A 17 -46.69 11.79 15.22
CA PRO A 17 -46.61 13.03 14.44
C PRO A 17 -45.27 13.26 13.71
N ILE A 18 -45.39 14.16 12.73
CA ILE A 18 -44.43 14.66 11.74
C ILE A 18 -43.30 15.48 12.40
N GLY A 19 -42.09 15.38 11.84
CA GLY A 19 -40.97 16.31 12.09
C GLY A 19 -40.22 16.64 10.79
N VAL A 20 -40.21 17.94 10.44
CA VAL A 20 -39.53 18.56 9.28
C VAL A 20 -38.10 18.96 9.68
N GLY A 21 -37.12 18.81 8.77
CA GLY A 21 -35.75 19.36 8.94
C GLY A 21 -34.84 19.16 7.72
N ASP A 22 -34.75 20.22 6.90
CA ASP A 22 -33.85 20.67 5.82
C ASP A 22 -32.83 19.77 5.05
N PRO A 23 -32.50 20.15 3.79
CA PRO A 23 -31.59 19.42 2.91
C PRO A 23 -30.13 19.81 3.15
N VAL A 24 -29.23 18.83 3.30
CA VAL A 24 -27.79 19.11 3.29
C VAL A 24 -27.27 19.15 1.85
N SER A 25 -26.84 20.36 1.50
CA SER A 25 -26.05 20.75 0.34
C SER A 25 -24.85 19.86 0.05
N GLY A 26 -24.63 19.65 -1.26
CA GLY A 26 -23.35 19.49 -1.95
C GLY A 26 -22.11 19.07 -1.16
N GLY A 27 -21.72 17.81 -1.33
CA GLY A 27 -20.35 17.35 -1.18
C GLY A 27 -19.82 16.89 -2.54
N ARG A 28 -19.20 17.79 -3.31
CA ARG A 28 -18.36 17.41 -4.44
C ARG A 28 -17.20 16.59 -3.87
N LEU A 29 -17.20 15.28 -4.14
CA LEU A 29 -16.13 14.38 -3.72
C LEU A 29 -14.79 14.92 -4.25
N ALA A 30 -13.88 15.24 -3.34
CA ALA A 30 -12.50 15.58 -3.68
C ALA A 30 -11.74 14.28 -4.03
N PRO A 31 -10.80 14.31 -4.98
CA PRO A 31 -9.91 13.17 -5.21
C PRO A 31 -8.92 13.11 -4.05
N GLY A 32 -9.27 12.33 -3.02
CA GLY A 32 -8.55 12.32 -1.76
C GLY A 32 -9.11 11.32 -0.76
N GLU A 33 -9.57 10.16 -1.21
CA GLU A 33 -9.83 9.01 -0.34
C GLU A 33 -8.79 7.94 -0.66
N PHE A 34 -7.55 8.16 -0.20
CA PHE A 34 -6.73 7.01 0.16
C PHE A 34 -7.47 6.39 1.34
N ALA A 35 -8.16 5.28 1.08
CA ALA A 35 -8.77 4.50 2.14
C ALA A 35 -7.69 4.22 3.19
N GLN A 36 -7.83 4.87 4.33
CA GLN A 36 -7.10 4.59 5.55
C GLN A 36 -7.57 3.21 6.02
N LEU A 37 -7.02 2.16 5.43
CA LEU A 37 -7.16 0.79 5.89
C LEU A 37 -5.83 0.42 6.55
N GLY A 38 -5.81 0.59 7.86
CA GLY A 38 -4.67 0.33 8.71
C GLY A 38 -4.82 1.13 9.99
N ASP A 39 -5.75 0.70 10.85
CA ASP A 39 -5.74 1.10 12.25
C ASP A 39 -4.33 0.85 12.79
N GLY A 40 -3.81 1.78 13.59
CA GLY A 40 -2.38 1.85 13.97
C GLY A 40 -1.77 0.59 14.60
N GLU A 41 -2.57 -0.42 14.97
CA GLU A 41 -2.11 -1.73 15.43
C GLU A 41 -1.48 -2.61 14.33
N GLU A 42 -2.01 -2.63 13.10
CA GLU A 42 -1.44 -3.47 12.03
C GLU A 42 -0.08 -2.97 11.53
N ARG A 43 0.16 -1.65 11.59
CA ARG A 43 1.47 -1.04 11.31
C ARG A 43 2.57 -1.62 12.21
N GLY A 44 2.26 -1.88 13.49
CA GLY A 44 3.21 -2.43 14.46
C GLY A 44 3.60 -3.88 14.17
N GLN A 45 2.73 -4.69 13.57
CA GLN A 45 2.96 -6.13 13.42
C GLN A 45 4.00 -6.49 12.35
N PHE A 46 4.28 -5.56 11.43
CA PHE A 46 5.22 -5.76 10.33
C PHE A 46 6.37 -4.76 10.28
N ALA A 47 6.36 -3.72 11.14
CA ALA A 47 7.36 -2.65 11.13
C ALA A 47 8.80 -3.15 11.23
N ASP A 48 9.04 -4.17 12.05
CA ASP A 48 10.39 -4.73 12.26
C ASP A 48 10.99 -5.33 10.98
N ARG A 49 10.14 -5.79 10.04
CA ARG A 49 10.60 -6.50 8.83
C ARG A 49 11.32 -5.60 7.83
N PHE A 50 11.01 -4.31 7.86
CA PHE A 50 11.58 -3.31 6.97
C PHE A 50 12.36 -2.24 7.72
N SER A 51 12.71 -2.47 8.99
CA SER A 51 13.33 -1.50 9.90
C SER A 51 14.45 -0.66 9.26
N GLN A 52 15.45 -1.31 8.63
CA GLN A 52 16.54 -0.62 7.94
C GLN A 52 16.07 0.27 6.79
N LEU A 53 15.09 -0.20 6.00
CA LEU A 53 14.53 0.58 4.90
C LEU A 53 13.66 1.74 5.40
N CYS A 54 12.88 1.53 6.46
CA CYS A 54 12.11 2.58 7.11
C CYS A 54 13.02 3.70 7.60
N GLU A 55 14.14 3.38 8.25
CA GLU A 55 15.13 4.36 8.69
C GLU A 55 15.69 5.16 7.50
N VAL A 56 16.03 4.48 6.40
CA VAL A 56 16.50 5.13 5.17
C VAL A 56 15.42 6.07 4.58
N ILE A 57 14.16 5.64 4.56
CA ILE A 57 13.03 6.44 4.05
C ILE A 57 12.82 7.68 4.92
N GLU A 58 12.83 7.53 6.24
CA GLU A 58 12.69 8.63 7.20
C GLU A 58 13.82 9.65 7.05
N GLN A 59 15.05 9.19 6.84
CA GLN A 59 16.19 10.07 6.56
C GLN A 59 16.07 10.80 5.23
N ILE A 60 15.52 10.16 4.18
CA ILE A 60 15.26 10.81 2.88
C ILE A 60 14.13 11.84 3.02
N ALA A 61 13.13 11.59 3.87
CA ALA A 61 12.02 12.51 4.10
C ALA A 61 12.43 13.81 4.82
N GLN A 62 13.67 13.91 5.33
CA GLN A 62 14.23 15.15 5.88
C GLN A 62 14.80 16.09 4.80
N GLU A 63 14.91 15.62 3.55
CA GLU A 63 15.42 16.44 2.44
C GLU A 63 14.39 17.50 2.03
N PRO A 64 14.81 18.75 1.77
CA PRO A 64 13.88 19.88 1.60
C PRO A 64 12.96 19.76 0.38
N ASP A 65 13.33 18.97 -0.63
CA ASP A 65 12.61 18.83 -1.90
C ASP A 65 11.79 17.53 -1.98
N ILE A 66 11.72 16.75 -0.90
CA ILE A 66 11.02 15.45 -0.83
C ILE A 66 10.11 15.42 0.39
N THR A 67 8.81 15.28 0.18
CA THR A 67 7.84 15.09 1.26
C THR A 67 7.35 13.65 1.26
N LEU A 68 7.47 12.94 2.38
CA LEU A 68 6.83 11.64 2.58
C LEU A 68 5.31 11.83 2.77
N VAL A 69 4.52 11.21 1.90
CA VAL A 69 3.06 11.28 1.89
C VAL A 69 2.45 10.11 2.63
N SER A 70 2.97 8.89 2.42
CA SER A 70 2.53 7.70 3.15
C SER A 70 3.66 6.66 3.22
N LEU A 71 3.56 5.74 4.18
CA LEU A 71 4.53 4.67 4.42
C LEU A 71 3.80 3.44 4.96
N ASP A 72 3.38 2.56 4.08
CA ASP A 72 2.41 1.53 4.40
C ASP A 72 3.02 0.14 4.23
N VAL A 73 2.76 -0.75 5.18
CA VAL A 73 3.19 -2.14 5.13
C VAL A 73 1.96 -3.03 5.14
N ASN A 74 1.80 -3.85 4.10
CA ASN A 74 0.58 -4.62 3.86
C ASN A 74 0.92 -6.04 3.41
N PRO A 75 0.04 -7.03 3.64
CA PRO A 75 0.23 -8.39 3.13
C PRO A 75 0.14 -8.42 1.59
N LEU A 76 0.95 -9.28 0.96
CA LEU A 76 0.82 -9.55 -0.46
C LEU A 76 -0.54 -10.20 -0.78
N PRO A 77 -1.16 -9.87 -1.93
CA PRO A 77 -2.44 -10.44 -2.30
C PRO A 77 -2.33 -11.94 -2.56
N SER A 78 -3.32 -12.69 -2.08
CA SER A 78 -3.46 -14.09 -2.43
C SER A 78 -3.81 -14.25 -3.91
N VAL A 79 -3.19 -15.23 -4.56
CA VAL A 79 -3.45 -15.58 -5.95
C VAL A 79 -3.70 -17.07 -6.07
N LEU A 80 -4.77 -17.44 -6.78
CA LEU A 80 -5.14 -18.83 -7.03
C LEU A 80 -3.94 -19.66 -7.50
N ARG A 81 -3.73 -20.80 -6.82
CA ARG A 81 -2.66 -21.77 -7.08
C ARG A 81 -1.24 -21.21 -6.89
N CYS A 82 -1.07 -20.12 -6.15
CA CYS A 82 0.23 -19.53 -5.85
C CYS A 82 0.38 -19.20 -4.36
N SER A 83 1.44 -19.72 -3.72
CA SER A 83 1.70 -19.54 -2.29
C SER A 83 2.80 -18.51 -1.97
N TYR A 84 3.33 -17.79 -2.97
CA TYR A 84 4.41 -16.82 -2.76
C TYR A 84 4.01 -15.58 -1.95
N HIS A 85 2.70 -15.37 -1.75
CA HIS A 85 2.16 -14.39 -0.80
C HIS A 85 2.37 -14.80 0.67
N MET A 86 2.92 -15.99 0.94
CA MET A 86 3.26 -16.49 2.27
C MET A 86 4.78 -16.72 2.40
N ILE A 87 5.25 -16.65 3.64
CA ILE A 87 6.53 -17.17 4.13
C ILE A 87 6.20 -18.43 4.94
N GLY A 88 6.64 -19.59 4.48
CA GLY A 88 6.21 -20.85 5.09
C GLY A 88 4.70 -21.08 4.94
N ARG A 89 4.03 -21.53 6.01
CA ARG A 89 2.59 -21.82 6.01
C ARG A 89 1.75 -20.72 6.64
N ASP A 90 2.23 -20.08 7.70
CA ASP A 90 1.38 -19.28 8.59
C ASP A 90 1.76 -17.79 8.65
N LYS A 91 2.88 -17.41 8.00
CA LYS A 91 3.35 -16.01 8.01
C LYS A 91 3.04 -15.35 6.67
N PRO A 92 2.19 -14.32 6.58
CA PRO A 92 2.00 -13.58 5.35
C PRO A 92 3.29 -12.89 4.95
N ARG A 93 3.62 -12.92 3.65
CA ARG A 93 4.69 -12.10 3.07
C ARG A 93 4.11 -10.71 2.84
N CYS A 94 4.80 -9.68 3.31
CA CYS A 94 4.33 -8.30 3.17
C CYS A 94 5.08 -7.55 2.07
N TYR A 95 4.53 -6.41 1.69
CA TYR A 95 5.21 -5.39 0.92
C TYR A 95 5.19 -4.07 1.69
N LEU A 96 6.20 -3.24 1.46
CA LEU A 96 6.25 -1.85 1.91
C LEU A 96 6.06 -0.94 0.71
N LEU A 97 5.16 0.03 0.82
CA LEU A 97 4.95 1.09 -0.14
C LEU A 97 5.15 2.45 0.54
N ALA A 98 6.16 3.21 0.11
CA ALA A 98 6.32 4.61 0.52
C ALA A 98 5.95 5.52 -0.65
N ALA A 99 5.06 6.47 -0.42
CA ALA A 99 4.68 7.49 -1.38
C ALA A 99 5.36 8.81 -1.04
N PHE A 100 5.98 9.45 -2.03
CA PHE A 100 6.66 10.73 -1.90
C PHE A 100 6.02 11.75 -2.84
N ARG A 101 6.00 13.01 -2.41
CA ARG A 101 5.73 14.18 -3.25
C ARG A 101 7.01 14.97 -3.40
N LEU A 102 7.42 15.21 -4.64
CA LEU A 102 8.60 15.99 -4.98
C LEU A 102 8.24 17.48 -5.09
N LYS A 103 9.26 18.35 -5.05
CA LYS A 103 9.11 19.81 -5.23
C LYS A 103 8.35 20.21 -6.50
N ASN A 104 8.52 19.48 -7.60
CA ASN A 104 7.80 19.72 -8.86
C ASN A 104 6.34 19.22 -8.85
N GLY A 105 5.85 18.71 -7.71
CA GLY A 105 4.49 18.18 -7.55
C GLY A 105 4.35 16.70 -7.95
N ASN A 106 5.36 16.11 -8.62
CA ASN A 106 5.31 14.72 -9.06
C ASN A 106 5.26 13.77 -7.86
N ARG A 107 4.49 12.69 -8.01
CA ARG A 107 4.46 11.58 -7.05
C ARG A 107 5.44 10.50 -7.43
N ARG A 108 6.21 10.01 -6.46
CA ARG A 108 7.03 8.79 -6.58
C ARG A 108 6.68 7.79 -5.51
N TYR A 109 6.96 6.54 -5.82
CA TYR A 109 6.68 5.40 -4.98
C TYR A 109 7.95 4.57 -4.84
N LEU A 110 8.24 4.18 -3.61
CA LEU A 110 9.19 3.12 -3.30
C LEU A 110 8.39 1.87 -2.95
N LEU A 111 8.67 0.76 -3.63
CA LEU A 111 8.02 -0.52 -3.40
C LEU A 111 9.07 -1.60 -3.10
N GLU A 112 8.87 -2.28 -1.97
CA GLU A 112 9.74 -3.33 -1.45
C GLU A 112 8.92 -4.57 -1.08
N ILE A 113 9.46 -5.77 -1.31
CA ILE A 113 8.82 -7.03 -0.90
C ILE A 113 9.65 -7.67 0.21
N ASP A 114 8.97 -8.18 1.24
CA ASP A 114 9.61 -8.96 2.29
C ASP A 114 10.25 -10.22 1.70
N THR A 115 11.58 -10.25 1.67
CA THR A 115 12.38 -11.41 1.26
C THR A 115 13.15 -12.02 2.44
N SER A 116 12.66 -11.87 3.68
CA SER A 116 13.35 -12.34 4.89
C SER A 116 13.59 -13.85 4.94
N ASP A 117 12.88 -14.62 4.12
CA ASP A 117 13.04 -16.08 3.99
C ASP A 117 14.13 -16.46 2.96
N SER A 118 14.83 -15.48 2.39
CA SER A 118 15.94 -15.64 1.44
C SER A 118 15.61 -16.50 0.22
N ARG A 119 14.31 -16.68 -0.08
CA ARG A 119 13.83 -17.55 -1.16
C ARG A 119 14.17 -16.98 -2.54
N LYS A 120 14.16 -15.65 -2.65
CA LYS A 120 14.57 -14.86 -3.81
C LYS A 120 15.11 -13.51 -3.35
N THR A 121 16.07 -12.98 -4.08
CA THR A 121 16.43 -11.57 -3.99
C THR A 121 15.60 -10.78 -4.99
N LEU A 122 15.07 -9.64 -4.55
CA LEU A 122 14.27 -8.76 -5.39
C LEU A 122 14.69 -7.33 -5.10
N SER A 123 15.06 -6.56 -6.12
CA SER A 123 15.49 -5.17 -5.93
C SER A 123 14.35 -4.30 -5.42
N THR A 124 14.65 -3.27 -4.63
CA THR A 124 13.71 -2.18 -4.34
C THR A 124 13.33 -1.47 -5.63
N ARG A 125 12.05 -1.11 -5.78
CA ARG A 125 11.54 -0.38 -6.95
C ARG A 125 11.29 1.06 -6.60
N ILE A 126 11.79 1.97 -7.44
CA ILE A 126 11.44 3.38 -7.41
C ILE A 126 10.69 3.70 -8.68
N MET A 127 9.47 4.21 -8.57
CA MET A 127 8.60 4.40 -9.73
C MET A 127 7.63 5.57 -9.58
N GLY A 128 7.24 6.17 -10.71
CA GLY A 128 6.03 6.97 -10.81
C GLY A 128 4.91 6.17 -11.50
N PHE A 129 3.70 6.70 -11.53
CA PHE A 129 2.62 6.21 -12.39
C PHE A 129 2.41 7.21 -13.53
N LYS A 130 2.22 6.70 -14.75
CA LYS A 130 1.98 7.55 -15.93
C LYS A 130 0.68 8.34 -15.79
N GLU A 131 0.59 9.47 -16.47
CA GLU A 131 -0.64 10.24 -16.51
C GLU A 131 -1.80 9.39 -17.07
N GLY A 132 -3.00 9.55 -16.48
CA GLY A 132 -4.21 8.84 -16.90
C GLY A 132 -4.32 7.39 -16.43
N VAL A 133 -3.38 6.88 -15.60
CA VAL A 133 -3.53 5.55 -14.97
C VAL A 133 -3.90 5.68 -13.50
N GLU A 134 -4.82 4.83 -13.04
CA GLU A 134 -5.16 4.73 -11.62
C GLU A 134 -4.06 3.97 -10.88
N ALA A 135 -3.37 4.68 -9.98
CA ALA A 135 -2.21 4.19 -9.22
C ALA A 135 -2.54 2.90 -8.45
N GLU A 136 -3.68 2.84 -7.77
CA GLU A 136 -4.12 1.70 -6.97
C GLU A 136 -4.36 0.46 -7.82
N THR A 137 -5.05 0.63 -8.95
CA THR A 137 -5.28 -0.46 -9.91
C THR A 137 -3.96 -0.97 -10.49
N CYS A 138 -3.00 -0.08 -10.75
CA CYS A 138 -1.68 -0.46 -11.23
C CYS A 138 -0.89 -1.21 -10.16
N LEU A 139 -0.90 -0.72 -8.91
CA LEU A 139 -0.27 -1.39 -7.78
C LEU A 139 -0.83 -2.80 -7.57
N GLU A 140 -2.14 -2.98 -7.59
CA GLU A 140 -2.77 -4.30 -7.44
C GLU A 140 -2.30 -5.27 -8.54
N LYS A 141 -2.22 -4.80 -9.79
CA LYS A 141 -1.69 -5.58 -10.93
C LYS A 141 -0.22 -5.94 -10.72
N ILE A 142 0.60 -5.02 -10.21
CA ILE A 142 2.00 -5.27 -9.88
C ILE A 142 2.11 -6.36 -8.83
N LEU A 143 1.44 -6.21 -7.69
CA LEU A 143 1.54 -7.12 -6.56
C LEU A 143 1.07 -8.53 -6.93
N LYS A 144 -0.08 -8.66 -7.60
CA LYS A 144 -0.56 -9.95 -8.13
C LYS A 144 0.41 -10.54 -9.15
N GLY A 145 0.97 -9.71 -10.02
CA GLY A 145 1.98 -10.11 -11.00
C GLY A 145 3.26 -10.62 -10.34
N THR A 146 3.73 -9.96 -9.28
CA THR A 146 4.91 -10.35 -8.51
C THR A 146 4.71 -11.71 -7.83
N VAL A 147 3.53 -11.94 -7.22
CA VAL A 147 3.16 -13.23 -6.63
C VAL A 147 3.10 -14.31 -7.70
N LYS A 148 2.37 -14.08 -8.81
CA LYS A 148 2.29 -15.02 -9.95
C LYS A 148 3.65 -15.34 -10.57
N GLY A 149 4.53 -14.35 -10.61
CA GLY A 149 5.88 -14.45 -11.15
C GLY A 149 6.90 -15.09 -10.21
N SER A 150 6.45 -15.68 -9.09
CA SER A 150 7.32 -16.29 -8.08
C SER A 150 8.34 -15.32 -7.49
N LEU A 151 7.86 -14.14 -7.07
CA LEU A 151 8.65 -13.02 -6.53
C LEU A 151 9.59 -12.41 -7.57
N ARG A 152 9.05 -12.08 -8.74
CA ARG A 152 9.75 -11.32 -9.79
C ARG A 152 8.92 -10.11 -10.19
N TRP A 153 9.58 -8.97 -10.38
CA TRP A 153 8.90 -7.78 -10.86
C TRP A 153 8.27 -8.02 -12.24
N PRO A 154 6.98 -7.69 -12.43
CA PRO A 154 6.32 -7.84 -13.71
C PRO A 154 6.95 -6.94 -14.77
N ILE A 155 7.29 -7.50 -15.93
CA ILE A 155 7.77 -6.73 -17.09
C ILE A 155 6.70 -5.72 -17.56
N SER A 156 5.42 -6.01 -17.27
CA SER A 156 4.30 -5.13 -17.58
C SER A 156 4.33 -3.79 -16.82
N MET A 157 5.15 -3.64 -15.78
CA MET A 157 5.32 -2.38 -15.05
C MET A 157 5.62 -1.21 -15.98
N ALA A 158 6.50 -1.39 -16.98
CA ALA A 158 6.87 -0.34 -17.92
C ALA A 158 5.70 0.22 -18.75
N LYS A 159 4.55 -0.49 -18.79
CA LYS A 159 3.34 -0.02 -19.48
C LYS A 159 2.67 1.14 -18.74
N TYR A 160 2.75 1.17 -17.41
CA TYR A 160 1.99 2.11 -16.55
C TYR A 160 2.85 2.83 -15.51
N CYS A 161 4.12 2.44 -15.34
CA CYS A 161 5.06 3.11 -14.46
C CYS A 161 6.11 3.90 -15.25
N GLU A 162 6.30 5.16 -14.86
CA GLU A 162 7.35 6.04 -15.36
C GLU A 162 7.64 7.16 -14.36
N PRO A 163 8.91 7.39 -13.95
CA PRO A 163 10.06 6.53 -14.25
C PRO A 163 9.93 5.15 -13.57
N LEU A 164 10.83 4.21 -13.90
CA LEU A 164 10.88 2.87 -13.30
C LEU A 164 12.33 2.43 -13.11
N TYR A 165 12.81 2.48 -11.87
CA TYR A 165 14.18 2.13 -11.49
C TYR A 165 14.23 0.90 -10.57
N SER A 166 15.37 0.20 -10.61
CA SER A 166 15.71 -0.87 -9.68
C SER A 166 16.88 -0.43 -8.81
N VAL A 167 16.75 -0.57 -7.50
CA VAL A 167 17.85 -0.35 -6.56
C VAL A 167 18.19 -1.67 -5.87
N HIS A 168 19.40 -2.16 -6.08
CA HIS A 168 19.86 -3.38 -5.43
C HIS A 168 20.15 -3.14 -3.94
N HIS A 169 19.76 -4.10 -3.11
CA HIS A 169 20.06 -4.10 -1.68
C HIS A 169 21.55 -4.01 -1.41
N PRO A 170 21.95 -3.40 -0.28
CA PRO A 170 23.33 -3.53 0.18
C PRO A 170 23.68 -5.00 0.37
N LYS A 171 24.88 -5.39 -0.01
CA LYS A 171 25.38 -6.74 0.28
C LYS A 171 25.49 -6.90 1.80
N GLU A 172 25.28 -8.10 2.33
CA GLU A 172 25.58 -8.38 3.74
C GLU A 172 27.11 -8.33 3.99
N SER A 173 27.54 -7.84 5.16
CA SER A 173 28.93 -7.92 5.60
C SER A 173 29.04 -8.12 7.11
N LEU A 174 30.15 -8.75 7.51
CA LEU A 174 30.56 -8.90 8.89
C LEU A 174 31.09 -7.54 9.40
N LEU A 175 30.34 -6.95 10.35
CA LEU A 175 30.64 -5.82 11.26
C LEU A 175 31.52 -4.66 10.75
N GLY A 176 30.94 -3.45 10.73
CA GLY A 176 31.61 -2.17 10.47
C GLY A 176 31.25 -1.53 9.13
N ALA A 177 31.19 -2.32 8.05
CA ALA A 177 30.85 -1.84 6.69
C ALA A 177 29.34 -1.63 6.45
N ASN A 178 28.50 -1.86 7.46
CA ASN A 178 27.04 -1.75 7.32
C ASN A 178 26.56 -0.30 7.25
N HIS A 179 27.21 0.63 7.95
CA HIS A 179 26.81 2.04 7.95
C HIS A 179 27.07 2.71 6.59
N ASP A 180 28.28 2.59 6.04
CA ASP A 180 28.63 3.13 4.73
C ASP A 180 27.76 2.55 3.60
N ARG A 181 27.38 1.27 3.72
CA ARG A 181 26.48 0.60 2.77
C ARG A 181 25.04 1.10 2.85
N LEU A 182 24.55 1.40 4.05
CA LEU A 182 23.24 2.02 4.23
C LEU A 182 23.24 3.46 3.69
N ILE A 183 24.33 4.21 3.87
CA ILE A 183 24.52 5.53 3.27
C ILE A 183 24.52 5.44 1.74
N ASP A 184 25.28 4.51 1.15
CA ASP A 184 25.27 4.29 -0.30
C ASP A 184 23.87 3.92 -0.81
N TRP A 185 23.17 3.03 -0.11
CA TRP A 185 21.82 2.62 -0.49
C TRP A 185 20.82 3.78 -0.43
N LYS A 186 20.88 4.58 0.65
CA LYS A 186 20.13 5.84 0.78
C LYS A 186 20.41 6.75 -0.41
N GLN A 187 21.68 7.00 -0.75
CA GLN A 187 22.06 7.87 -1.86
C GLN A 187 21.53 7.36 -3.21
N ARG A 188 21.59 6.05 -3.45
CA ARG A 188 21.04 5.44 -4.68
C ARG A 188 19.52 5.58 -4.75
N ILE A 189 18.80 5.36 -3.64
CA ILE A 189 17.35 5.58 -3.58
C ILE A 189 17.04 7.06 -3.82
N GLN A 190 17.70 7.96 -3.11
CA GLN A 190 17.48 9.41 -3.19
C GLN A 190 17.76 9.93 -4.61
N THR A 191 18.83 9.49 -5.25
CA THR A 191 19.14 9.81 -6.65
C THR A 191 17.94 9.44 -7.55
N HIS A 192 17.42 8.23 -7.40
CA HIS A 192 16.27 7.76 -8.16
C HIS A 192 14.92 8.34 -7.71
N LEU A 193 14.85 9.09 -6.60
CA LEU A 193 13.68 9.88 -6.22
C LEU A 193 13.74 11.31 -6.76
N SER A 194 14.93 11.90 -6.88
CA SER A 194 15.11 13.28 -7.34
C SER A 194 15.28 13.42 -8.85
N PHE A 195 15.76 12.40 -9.56
CA PHE A 195 15.95 12.47 -11.02
C PHE A 195 14.63 12.30 -11.76
N GLY A 196 13.97 13.38 -12.19
CA GLY A 196 12.92 13.38 -13.21
C GLY A 196 12.13 14.66 -13.29
#